data_AF-A0A2S9GBV7-F1
#
_entry.id   AF-A0A2S9GBV7-F1
#
_cell.length_a   1.000
_cell.length_b   1.000
_cell.length_c   1.000
_cell.angle_alpha   90.00
_cell.angle_beta   90.00
_cell.angle_gamma   90.00
#
_symmetry.space_group_name_H-M   'P 1'
#
loop_
_entity.id
_entity.type
_entity.pdbx_description
1 polymer ?
#
loop_
_entity_poly.entity_id
_entity_poly.type
_entity_poly.pdbx_seq_one_letter_code
_entity_poly.pdbx_strand_id
1 'polypeptide(L)'
;NILTGHFDVPGGSMFPTPTAWTITAQPIPGLEDGAPNFGRYRTRVRGAKEVLGQVPVSCLAEEIATPGEGQIKALITVAGNPVLS
;
A
#
# COMPACT_ATOMS: atom_id res chain seq x y z
N ASN A 1 -21.39 -22.50 -21.94
CA ASN A 1 -21.01 -22.73 -20.52
C ASN A 1 -22.20 -22.64 -19.58
N ILE A 2 -22.83 -21.48 -19.36
CA ILE A 2 -24.00 -21.39 -18.46
C ILE A 2 -25.21 -22.18 -19.00
N LEU A 3 -25.69 -21.84 -20.20
CA LEU A 3 -26.84 -22.53 -20.82
C LEU A 3 -26.59 -24.02 -21.13
N THR A 4 -25.32 -24.42 -21.21
CA THR A 4 -24.91 -25.78 -21.55
C THR A 4 -24.50 -26.60 -20.31
N GLY A 5 -24.66 -26.08 -19.10
CA GLY A 5 -24.33 -26.81 -17.85
C GLY A 5 -22.84 -27.01 -17.58
N HIS A 6 -21.96 -26.27 -18.25
CA HIS A 6 -20.50 -26.32 -18.07
C HIS A 6 -20.00 -25.10 -17.27
N PHE A 7 -20.69 -24.74 -16.18
CA PHE A 7 -20.27 -23.70 -15.24
C PHE A 7 -19.78 -24.37 -13.96
N ASP A 8 -18.62 -23.96 -13.46
CA ASP A 8 -17.97 -24.49 -12.26
C ASP A 8 -17.64 -26.00 -12.29
N VAL A 9 -17.17 -26.48 -13.45
CA VAL A 9 -16.72 -27.88 -13.65
C VAL A 9 -15.35 -27.93 -14.35
N PRO A 10 -14.48 -28.92 -14.04
CA PRO A 10 -13.22 -29.10 -14.75
C PRO A 10 -13.41 -29.19 -16.27
N GLY A 11 -12.67 -28.35 -17.01
CA GLY A 11 -12.80 -28.23 -18.47
C GLY A 11 -13.94 -27.32 -18.96
N GLY A 12 -14.80 -26.82 -18.06
CA GLY A 12 -15.81 -25.81 -18.31
C GLY A 12 -15.36 -24.40 -17.91
N SER A 13 -16.31 -23.47 -17.79
CA SER A 13 -16.03 -22.13 -17.30
C SER A 13 -15.87 -22.16 -15.78
N MET A 14 -14.69 -21.80 -15.28
CA MET A 14 -14.37 -21.72 -13.85
C MET A 14 -13.73 -20.35 -13.53
N PHE A 15 -13.80 -19.92 -12.27
CA PHE A 15 -12.99 -18.81 -11.80
C PHE A 15 -11.53 -19.27 -11.68
N PRO A 16 -10.57 -18.58 -12.32
CA PRO A 16 -9.18 -18.98 -12.22
C PRO A 16 -8.67 -18.72 -10.80
N THR A 17 -7.81 -19.61 -10.31
CA THR A 17 -6.92 -19.24 -9.20
C THR A 17 -6.03 -18.11 -9.71
N PRO A 18 -6.05 -16.92 -9.08
CA PRO A 18 -5.30 -15.78 -9.59
C PRO A 18 -3.79 -16.05 -9.48
N THR A 19 -3.05 -15.72 -10.54
CA THR A 19 -1.58 -15.89 -10.57
C THR A 19 -0.86 -15.01 -9.54
N ALA A 20 -1.50 -13.90 -9.12
CA ALA A 20 -1.05 -13.04 -8.05
C ALA A 20 -2.28 -12.53 -7.29
N TRP A 21 -2.14 -12.31 -5.98
CA TRP A 21 -3.19 -11.64 -5.21
C TRP A 21 -3.49 -10.26 -5.76
N THR A 22 -4.78 -9.91 -5.84
CA THR A 22 -5.18 -8.55 -6.17
C THR A 22 -4.71 -7.60 -5.08
N ILE A 23 -4.40 -6.35 -5.44
CA ILE A 23 -4.09 -5.29 -4.46
C ILE A 23 -5.20 -5.17 -3.40
N THR A 24 -6.45 -5.48 -3.77
CA THR A 24 -7.61 -5.49 -2.89
C THR A 24 -7.69 -6.70 -1.95
N ALA A 25 -6.94 -7.77 -2.21
CA ALA A 25 -6.85 -8.96 -1.36
C ALA A 25 -5.60 -8.95 -0.46
N GLN A 26 -4.71 -7.97 -0.62
CA GLN A 26 -3.57 -7.79 0.28
C GLN A 26 -4.03 -7.15 1.59
N PRO A 27 -3.42 -7.51 2.73
CA PRO A 27 -3.59 -6.75 3.97
C PRO A 27 -3.22 -5.30 3.69
N ILE A 28 -4.20 -4.40 3.76
CA ILE A 28 -3.98 -2.96 3.59
C ILE A 28 -3.65 -2.41 4.97
N PRO A 29 -2.41 -1.93 5.21
CA PRO A 29 -2.04 -1.40 6.51
C PRO A 29 -2.99 -0.26 6.90
N GLY A 30 -3.58 -0.30 8.09
CA GLY A 30 -4.52 0.73 8.55
C GLY A 30 -5.94 0.58 7.99
N LEU A 31 -6.25 -0.54 7.33
CA LEU A 31 -7.60 -0.95 6.98
C LEU A 31 -7.82 -2.43 7.34
N GLU A 32 -7.17 -2.90 8.42
CA GLU A 32 -7.36 -4.25 8.92
C GLU A 32 -8.85 -4.50 9.21
N ASP A 33 -9.39 -5.63 8.73
CA ASP A 33 -10.81 -6.00 8.85
C ASP A 33 -11.82 -4.99 8.28
N GLY A 34 -11.36 -4.08 7.40
CA GLY A 34 -12.20 -3.05 6.78
C GLY A 34 -12.44 -1.81 7.65
N ALA A 35 -11.86 -1.75 8.86
CA ALA A 35 -11.97 -0.59 9.74
C ALA A 35 -10.76 0.35 9.57
N PRO A 36 -10.97 1.66 9.37
CA PRO A 36 -9.85 2.59 9.21
C PRO A 36 -9.10 2.80 10.54
N ASN A 37 -7.83 2.43 10.56
CA ASN A 37 -6.89 2.61 11.66
C ASN A 37 -5.67 3.42 11.19
N PHE A 38 -5.85 4.74 11.09
CA PHE A 38 -4.85 5.68 10.58
C PHE A 38 -4.11 6.42 11.70
N GLY A 39 -2.93 6.93 11.37
CA GLY A 39 -2.09 7.69 12.29
C GLY A 39 -1.36 6.79 13.29
N ARG A 40 -1.08 5.54 12.92
CA ARG A 40 -0.30 4.59 13.72
C ARG A 40 1.12 5.08 13.96
N TYR A 41 1.64 5.85 13.00
CA TYR A 41 2.80 6.71 13.17
C TYR A 41 2.56 8.07 12.52
N ARG A 42 3.50 9.00 12.75
CA ARG A 42 3.47 10.35 12.20
C ARG A 42 4.84 10.75 11.67
N THR A 43 4.87 11.67 10.71
CA THR A 43 6.12 12.34 10.34
C THR A 43 6.67 13.08 11.55
N ARG A 44 7.99 13.09 11.72
CA ARG A 44 8.67 13.71 12.86
C ARG A 44 8.63 15.22 12.81
N VAL A 45 8.72 15.83 11.62
CA VAL A 45 8.80 17.30 11.49
C VAL A 45 7.41 17.94 11.52
N ARG A 46 6.53 17.58 10.58
CA ARG A 46 5.16 18.16 10.49
C ARG A 46 4.08 17.45 11.30
N GLY A 47 4.37 16.31 11.91
CA GLY A 47 3.35 15.52 12.61
C GLY A 47 2.21 15.01 11.72
N ALA A 48 2.41 14.89 10.40
CA ALA A 48 1.41 14.39 9.46
C ALA A 48 1.07 12.93 9.81
N LYS A 49 -0.22 12.62 9.86
CA LYS A 49 -0.71 11.27 10.19
C LYS A 49 -0.45 10.32 9.03
N GLU A 50 -0.04 9.10 9.36
CA GLU A 50 -0.01 8.00 8.41
C GLU A 50 -1.42 7.65 7.90
N VAL A 51 -1.51 7.31 6.61
CA VAL A 51 -2.71 6.77 5.94
C VAL A 51 -2.26 5.63 5.02
N LEU A 52 -2.87 4.45 5.15
CA LEU A 52 -2.58 3.28 4.31
C LEU A 52 -1.10 2.84 4.31
N GLY A 53 -0.41 3.02 5.42
CA GLY A 53 1.03 2.77 5.59
C GLY A 53 1.92 3.81 4.89
N GLN A 54 1.39 4.98 4.54
CA GLN A 54 2.10 6.03 3.82
C GLN A 54 1.96 7.38 4.52
N VAL A 55 2.90 8.29 4.24
CA VAL A 55 2.86 9.69 4.65
C VAL A 55 3.12 10.59 3.44
N PRO A 56 2.72 11.88 3.46
CA PRO A 56 2.90 12.76 2.32
C PRO A 56 4.38 12.94 1.93
N VAL A 57 4.70 12.74 0.65
CA VAL A 57 6.06 12.93 0.11
C VAL A 57 6.58 14.35 0.30
N SER A 58 5.69 15.34 0.41
CA SER A 58 6.04 16.73 0.72
C SER A 58 6.72 16.92 2.10
N CYS A 59 6.65 15.91 2.97
CA CYS A 59 7.37 15.88 4.24
C CYS A 59 8.77 15.24 4.12
N LEU A 60 9.10 14.58 3.00
CA LEU A 60 10.34 13.81 2.87
C LEU A 60 11.60 14.70 2.99
N ALA A 61 11.59 15.87 2.35
CA ALA A 61 12.75 16.76 2.34
C ALA A 61 13.16 17.22 3.75
N GLU A 62 12.17 17.56 4.58
CA GLU A 62 12.41 17.97 5.97
C GLU A 62 12.78 16.79 6.88
N GLU A 63 12.24 15.58 6.63
CA GLU A 63 12.64 14.37 7.34
C GLU A 63 14.11 13.99 7.10
N ILE A 64 14.62 14.29 5.90
CA ILE A 64 16.05 14.15 5.55
C ILE A 64 16.88 15.28 6.17
N ALA A 65 16.45 16.54 6.00
CA ALA A 65 17.28 17.70 6.33
C ALA A 65 17.34 18.02 7.83
N THR A 66 16.29 17.71 8.59
CA THR A 66 16.21 18.10 10.01
C THR A 66 16.99 17.12 10.89
N PRO A 67 18.04 17.55 11.61
CA PRO A 67 18.75 16.67 12.54
C PRO A 67 17.85 16.15 13.66
N GLY A 68 18.21 15.00 14.25
CA GLY A 68 17.53 14.43 15.41
C GLY A 68 17.33 12.92 15.33
N GLU A 69 16.73 12.35 16.37
CA GLU A 69 16.33 10.95 16.39
C GLU A 69 15.39 10.64 15.22
N GLY A 70 15.60 9.53 14.52
CA GLY A 70 14.76 9.13 13.37
C GLY A 70 15.02 9.88 12.06
N GLN A 71 16.07 10.72 11.96
CA GLN A 71 16.44 11.39 10.71
C GLN A 71 16.71 10.38 9.59
N ILE A 72 16.14 10.62 8.41
CA ILE A 72 16.36 9.80 7.22
C ILE A 72 17.76 10.08 6.67
N LYS A 73 18.63 9.08 6.69
CA LYS A 73 20.02 9.16 6.18
C LYS A 73 20.24 8.43 4.86
N ALA A 74 19.28 7.60 4.44
CA ALA A 74 19.33 6.86 3.18
C ALA A 74 17.91 6.62 2.66
N LEU A 75 17.75 6.55 1.34
CA LEU A 75 16.48 6.32 0.66
C LEU A 75 16.66 5.23 -0.39
N ILE A 76 15.77 4.24 -0.38
CA ILE A 76 15.67 3.21 -1.43
C ILE A 76 14.38 3.47 -2.20
N THR A 77 14.49 3.64 -3.51
CA THR A 77 13.34 3.86 -4.39
C THR A 77 13.17 2.64 -5.30
N VAL A 78 11.97 2.08 -5.35
CA VAL A 78 11.62 0.98 -6.25
C VAL A 78 10.54 1.47 -7.20
N ALA A 79 10.87 1.58 -8.49
CA ALA A 79 9.95 2.04 -9.54
C ALA A 79 9.26 3.41 -9.28
N GLY A 80 9.82 4.26 -8.41
CA GLY A 80 9.29 5.58 -8.07
C GLY A 80 10.33 6.69 -8.24
N ASN A 81 9.88 7.92 -8.49
CA ASN A 81 10.75 9.10 -8.65
C ASN A 81 10.48 10.16 -7.56
N PRO A 82 11.37 10.31 -6.57
CA PRO A 82 11.17 11.24 -5.44
C PRO A 82 11.38 12.73 -5.81
N VAL A 83 11.77 13.05 -7.05
CA VAL A 83 12.00 14.42 -7.51
C VAL A 83 10.76 15.02 -8.21
N LEU A 84 9.85 14.17 -8.73
CA LEU A 84 8.68 14.58 -9.51
C LEU A 84 7.32 14.27 -8.86
N SER A 85 7.30 13.48 -7.78
CA SER A 85 6.06 12.95 -7.18
C SER A 85 5.55 13.79 -6.00
#